data_AF-A0A3P8SC10-F1
#
_entry.id   AF-A0A3P8SC10-F1
#
_cell.length_a   1.000
_cell.length_b   1.000
_cell.length_c   1.000
_cell.angle_alpha   90.00
_cell.angle_beta   90.00
_cell.angle_gamma   90.00
#
_symmetry.space_group_name_H-M   'P 1'
#
loop_
_entity.id
_entity.type
_entity.pdbx_description
1 polymer ?
#
loop_
_entity_poly.entity_id
_entity_poly.type
_entity_poly.pdbx_seq_one_letter_code
_entity_poly.pdbx_strand_id
1 'polypeptide(L)'
;DKKRHSLSLSSLQFLERLDLSFNRLRWLPQDFSQRLSSLQELRLDHNLLHSLSRLSLLNLEGNRLNVLRDGLLSRQQSLEVLLLSHNNISEIESEALSPLRSLTVLGLQGNKLTHIRFKTILKLQTTRTHLQMSLNPWTCDCELQRVFGKIHYVRHLHIEDYKEIICHSPAQQAGGSLASLDSQLCLVETASVFIITITVMLAVIGALVKAERNRKNKQLQSDAESQDKKNYGY
;
A
#
# COMPACT_ATOMS: atom_id res chain seq x y z
N ASP A 1 -18.96 -33.36 -34.42
CA ASP A 1 -18.87 -34.02 -33.10
C ASP A 1 -17.64 -33.63 -32.28
N LYS A 2 -17.80 -32.76 -31.28
CA LYS A 2 -16.92 -32.73 -30.11
C LYS A 2 -17.81 -32.58 -28.89
N LYS A 3 -18.21 -33.71 -28.32
CA LYS A 3 -18.84 -33.79 -27.00
C LYS A 3 -17.89 -33.12 -26.01
N ARG A 4 -18.17 -31.84 -25.69
CA ARG A 4 -17.58 -31.18 -24.53
C ARG A 4 -18.11 -31.95 -23.34
N HIS A 5 -17.32 -32.86 -22.80
CA HIS A 5 -17.56 -33.39 -21.47
C HIS A 5 -17.43 -32.20 -20.51
N SER A 6 -18.55 -31.52 -20.25
CA SER A 6 -18.68 -30.72 -19.05
C SER A 6 -18.60 -31.70 -17.90
N LEU A 7 -17.41 -31.90 -17.35
CA LEU A 7 -17.30 -32.44 -16.00
C LEU A 7 -18.16 -31.53 -15.12
N SER A 8 -19.28 -32.08 -14.67
CA SER A 8 -20.24 -31.37 -13.84
C SER A 8 -19.63 -31.22 -12.45
N LEU A 9 -18.88 -30.14 -12.25
CA LEU A 9 -18.25 -29.78 -10.96
C LEU A 9 -19.30 -29.47 -9.87
N SER A 10 -20.59 -29.47 -10.21
CA SER A 10 -21.72 -29.29 -9.28
C SER A 10 -21.79 -30.33 -8.16
N SER A 11 -21.11 -31.47 -8.33
CA SER A 11 -21.02 -32.53 -7.32
C SER A 11 -19.87 -32.33 -6.30
N LEU A 12 -18.96 -31.38 -6.54
CA LEU A 12 -17.72 -31.22 -5.77
C LEU A 12 -17.81 -30.10 -4.72
N GLN A 13 -18.97 -29.96 -4.09
CA GLN A 13 -19.29 -28.90 -3.13
C GLN A 13 -18.41 -28.96 -1.87
N PHE A 14 -17.97 -30.18 -1.51
CA PHE A 14 -17.13 -30.49 -0.36
C PHE A 14 -15.65 -30.58 -0.71
N LEU A 15 -15.27 -30.30 -1.95
CA LEU A 15 -13.89 -30.44 -2.39
C LEU A 15 -13.04 -29.35 -1.73
N GLU A 16 -12.14 -29.77 -0.84
CA GLU A 16 -11.27 -28.85 -0.10
C GLU A 16 -9.98 -28.54 -0.84
N ARG A 17 -9.50 -29.44 -1.69
CA ARG A 17 -8.26 -29.26 -2.44
C ARG A 17 -8.49 -29.68 -3.88
N LEU A 18 -8.17 -28.79 -4.80
CA LEU A 18 -8.27 -29.01 -6.23
C LEU A 18 -6.94 -28.67 -6.87
N ASP A 19 -6.22 -29.72 -7.22
CA ASP A 19 -4.99 -29.59 -7.98
C ASP A 19 -5.30 -29.75 -9.47
N LEU A 20 -5.27 -28.62 -10.18
CA LEU A 20 -5.34 -28.56 -11.64
C LEU A 20 -3.97 -28.24 -12.24
N SER A 21 -2.88 -28.31 -11.47
CA SER A 21 -1.54 -28.01 -11.95
C SER A 21 -1.08 -29.01 -13.03
N PHE A 22 -0.08 -28.61 -13.83
CA PHE A 22 0.51 -29.44 -14.90
C PHE A 22 -0.48 -29.93 -15.96
N ASN A 23 -1.60 -29.21 -16.13
CA ASN A 23 -2.56 -29.48 -17.19
C ASN A 23 -2.31 -28.59 -18.41
N ARG A 24 -3.25 -28.59 -19.36
CA ARG A 24 -3.21 -27.73 -20.55
C ARG A 24 -4.38 -26.73 -20.56
N LEU A 25 -4.86 -26.34 -19.39
CA LEU A 25 -6.02 -25.47 -19.25
C LEU A 25 -5.71 -24.10 -19.82
N ARG A 26 -6.58 -23.62 -20.70
CA ARG A 26 -6.49 -22.30 -21.35
C ARG A 26 -7.46 -21.29 -20.73
N TRP A 27 -8.50 -21.75 -20.05
CA TRP A 27 -9.48 -20.93 -19.34
C TRP A 27 -10.05 -21.75 -18.18
N LEU A 28 -10.53 -21.07 -17.14
CA LEU A 28 -11.44 -21.64 -16.17
C LEU A 28 -12.86 -21.17 -16.50
N PRO A 29 -13.89 -22.02 -16.34
CA PRO A 29 -15.28 -21.58 -16.44
C PRO A 29 -15.56 -20.37 -15.53
N GLN A 30 -16.39 -19.43 -16.00
CA GLN A 30 -16.71 -18.20 -15.26
C GLN A 30 -17.38 -18.47 -13.90
N ASP A 31 -18.06 -19.60 -13.78
CA ASP A 31 -18.77 -20.08 -12.59
C ASP A 31 -17.99 -21.18 -11.83
N PHE A 32 -16.72 -21.38 -12.16
CA PHE A 32 -15.89 -22.43 -11.56
C PHE A 32 -15.72 -22.27 -10.05
N SER A 33 -15.48 -21.05 -9.56
CA SER A 33 -15.33 -20.76 -8.14
C SER A 33 -16.65 -20.75 -7.37
N GLN A 34 -17.76 -20.38 -8.04
CA GLN A 34 -19.09 -20.33 -7.42
C GLN A 34 -19.62 -21.72 -7.02
N ARG A 35 -19.07 -22.79 -7.59
CA ARG A 35 -19.53 -24.18 -7.38
C ARG A 35 -18.64 -24.99 -6.44
N LEU A 36 -17.50 -24.44 -6.01
CA LEU A 36 -16.50 -25.10 -5.17
C LEU A 36 -16.39 -24.37 -3.82
N SER A 37 -17.51 -24.29 -3.09
CA SER A 37 -17.64 -23.47 -1.88
C SER A 37 -16.78 -23.92 -0.70
N SER A 38 -16.34 -25.18 -0.67
CA SER A 38 -15.46 -25.69 0.38
C SER A 38 -13.97 -25.66 0.00
N LEU A 39 -13.62 -25.10 -1.16
CA LEU A 39 -12.26 -25.16 -1.69
C LEU A 39 -11.30 -24.29 -0.87
N GLN A 40 -10.29 -24.94 -0.32
CA GLN A 40 -9.27 -24.37 0.55
C GLN A 40 -7.96 -24.15 -0.19
N GLU A 41 -7.66 -25.04 -1.16
CA GLU A 41 -6.43 -25.02 -1.95
C GLU A 41 -6.76 -25.24 -3.43
N LEU A 42 -6.36 -24.28 -4.26
CA LEU A 42 -6.46 -24.37 -5.72
C LEU A 42 -5.06 -24.22 -6.32
N ARG A 43 -4.57 -25.28 -6.95
CA ARG A 43 -3.30 -25.25 -7.68
C ARG A 43 -3.56 -25.19 -9.17
N LEU A 44 -3.01 -24.16 -9.82
CA LEU A 44 -3.18 -23.90 -11.26
C LEU A 44 -1.85 -23.75 -11.99
N ASP A 45 -0.73 -23.99 -11.30
CA ASP A 45 0.60 -23.85 -11.87
C ASP A 45 0.84 -24.80 -13.05
N HIS A 46 1.78 -24.47 -13.94
CA HIS A 46 2.13 -25.32 -15.10
C HIS A 46 0.96 -25.66 -16.04
N ASN A 47 0.04 -24.72 -16.28
CA ASN A 47 -1.04 -24.83 -17.27
C ASN A 47 -0.71 -24.15 -18.61
N LEU A 48 -1.71 -23.91 -19.47
CA LEU A 48 -1.61 -22.98 -20.61
C LEU A 48 -2.36 -21.67 -20.35
N LEU A 49 -2.63 -21.36 -19.08
CA LEU A 49 -3.19 -20.07 -18.65
C LEU A 49 -2.28 -18.90 -19.03
N HIS A 50 -1.01 -19.18 -19.35
CA HIS A 50 -0.02 -18.25 -19.89
C HIS A 50 -0.39 -17.66 -21.27
N SER A 51 -1.36 -18.25 -21.98
CA SER A 51 -1.93 -17.70 -23.22
C SER A 51 -3.06 -16.69 -22.97
N LEU A 52 -3.41 -16.42 -21.70
CA LEU A 52 -4.46 -15.47 -21.33
C LEU A 52 -3.90 -14.05 -21.18
N SER A 53 -3.53 -13.43 -22.30
CA SER A 53 -3.37 -11.97 -22.40
C SER A 53 -4.71 -11.20 -22.31
N ARG A 54 -5.77 -11.80 -21.75
CA ARG A 54 -7.16 -11.35 -21.88
C ARG A 54 -8.09 -11.70 -20.72
N LEU A 55 -7.60 -12.19 -19.58
CA LEU A 55 -8.49 -12.29 -18.41
C LEU A 55 -8.90 -10.88 -18.03
N SER A 56 -10.20 -10.56 -18.12
CA SER A 56 -10.75 -9.31 -17.60
C SER A 56 -11.20 -9.46 -16.15
N LEU A 57 -11.57 -10.66 -15.70
CA LEU A 57 -12.01 -10.94 -14.33
C LEU A 57 -11.32 -12.18 -13.76
N LEU A 58 -10.79 -12.04 -12.54
CA LEU A 58 -10.23 -13.12 -11.73
C LEU A 58 -10.88 -13.07 -10.34
N ASN A 59 -11.71 -14.06 -10.05
CA ASN A 59 -12.36 -14.19 -8.75
C ASN A 59 -11.70 -15.33 -7.95
N LEU A 60 -11.06 -14.96 -6.85
CA LEU A 60 -10.42 -15.82 -5.86
C LEU A 60 -11.01 -15.56 -4.45
N GLU A 61 -12.21 -15.01 -4.37
CA GLU A 61 -12.93 -14.78 -3.13
C GLU A 61 -13.19 -16.09 -2.37
N GLY A 62 -13.14 -16.04 -1.03
CA GLY A 62 -13.47 -17.19 -0.17
C GLY A 62 -12.40 -18.29 -0.13
N ASN A 63 -11.16 -17.99 -0.53
CA ASN A 63 -10.05 -18.94 -0.49
C ASN A 63 -9.18 -18.74 0.76
N ARG A 64 -8.01 -19.37 0.84
CA ARG A 64 -7.07 -19.25 1.97
C ARG A 64 -5.72 -18.64 1.59
N LEU A 65 -5.75 -17.66 0.69
CA LEU A 65 -4.55 -16.93 0.29
C LEU A 65 -4.01 -16.15 1.50
N ASN A 66 -2.72 -16.28 1.79
CA ASN A 66 -2.08 -15.62 2.94
C ASN A 66 -1.24 -14.40 2.53
N VAL A 67 -0.61 -14.45 1.36
CA VAL A 67 0.26 -13.39 0.85
C VAL A 67 0.04 -13.25 -0.64
N LEU A 68 -0.13 -12.02 -1.12
CA LEU A 68 -0.12 -11.72 -2.54
C LEU A 68 1.33 -11.42 -2.97
N ARG A 69 2.00 -12.42 -3.55
CA ARG A 69 3.43 -12.37 -3.87
C ARG A 69 3.74 -11.66 -5.20
N ASP A 70 4.93 -11.08 -5.27
CA ASP A 70 5.52 -10.55 -6.47
C ASP A 70 5.55 -11.63 -7.57
N GLY A 71 5.26 -11.23 -8.80
CA GLY A 71 5.27 -12.13 -9.95
C GLY A 71 4.03 -13.04 -10.10
N LEU A 72 3.19 -13.21 -9.06
CA LEU A 72 1.97 -14.04 -9.15
C LEU A 72 1.05 -13.58 -10.28
N LEU A 73 0.96 -12.25 -10.46
CA LEU A 73 0.12 -11.59 -11.47
C LEU A 73 0.94 -11.00 -12.63
N SER A 74 2.18 -11.45 -12.84
CA SER A 74 3.15 -10.87 -13.81
C SER A 74 2.66 -10.78 -15.26
N ARG A 75 1.67 -11.58 -15.67
CA ARG A 75 1.19 -11.67 -17.06
C ARG A 75 -0.24 -11.14 -17.23
N GLN A 76 -0.84 -10.61 -16.17
CA GLN A 76 -2.26 -10.24 -16.10
C GLN A 76 -2.48 -8.75 -16.44
N GLN A 77 -1.89 -8.28 -17.54
CA GLN A 77 -1.93 -6.86 -17.91
C GLN A 77 -3.35 -6.37 -18.28
N SER A 78 -4.18 -7.25 -18.83
CA SER A 78 -5.56 -6.95 -19.24
C SER A 78 -6.61 -7.22 -18.15
N LEU A 79 -6.19 -7.54 -16.92
CA LEU A 79 -7.11 -7.81 -15.82
C LEU A 79 -7.78 -6.53 -15.36
N GLU A 80 -9.11 -6.53 -15.38
CA GLU A 80 -9.97 -5.40 -14.97
C GLU A 80 -10.50 -5.60 -13.55
N VAL A 81 -10.90 -6.82 -13.19
CA VAL A 81 -11.51 -7.14 -11.90
C VAL A 81 -10.70 -8.23 -11.20
N LEU A 82 -10.20 -7.93 -10.01
CA LEU A 82 -9.52 -8.89 -9.13
C LEU A 82 -10.26 -8.94 -7.79
N LEU A 83 -10.94 -10.05 -7.52
CA LEU A 83 -11.64 -10.28 -6.25
C LEU A 83 -10.83 -11.25 -5.40
N LEU A 84 -10.33 -10.76 -4.26
CA LEU A 84 -9.54 -11.50 -3.27
C LEU A 84 -10.23 -11.48 -1.89
N SER A 85 -11.51 -11.14 -1.85
CA SER A 85 -12.30 -10.99 -0.64
C SER A 85 -12.35 -12.29 0.18
N HIS A 86 -12.53 -12.19 1.49
CA HIS A 86 -12.70 -13.34 2.39
C HIS A 86 -11.58 -14.39 2.27
N ASN A 87 -10.33 -13.92 2.24
CA ASN A 87 -9.12 -14.75 2.29
C ASN A 87 -8.38 -14.52 3.63
N ASN A 88 -7.16 -15.02 3.74
CA ASN A 88 -6.28 -14.86 4.90
C ASN A 88 -5.14 -13.88 4.63
N ILE A 89 -5.28 -12.97 3.65
CA ILE A 89 -4.17 -12.15 3.16
C ILE A 89 -3.73 -11.18 4.26
N SER A 90 -2.52 -11.37 4.78
CA SER A 90 -1.91 -10.48 5.77
C SER A 90 -0.86 -9.55 5.17
N GLU A 91 -0.34 -9.88 3.97
CA GLU A 91 0.64 -9.06 3.26
C GLU A 91 0.41 -9.06 1.75
N ILE A 92 0.64 -7.90 1.14
CA ILE A 92 0.77 -7.73 -0.31
C ILE A 92 2.19 -7.23 -0.57
N GLU A 93 2.97 -8.02 -1.31
CA GLU A 93 4.34 -7.66 -1.68
C GLU A 93 4.38 -6.43 -2.60
N SER A 94 5.54 -5.78 -2.65
CA SER A 94 5.65 -4.40 -3.15
C SER A 94 5.32 -4.25 -4.64
N GLU A 95 5.61 -5.28 -5.44
CA GLU A 95 5.44 -5.28 -6.90
C GLU A 95 4.30 -6.19 -7.37
N ALA A 96 3.59 -6.85 -6.45
CA ALA A 96 2.57 -7.84 -6.76
C ALA A 96 1.41 -7.32 -7.63
N LEU A 97 1.06 -6.02 -7.48
CA LEU A 97 0.01 -5.35 -8.24
C LEU A 97 0.53 -4.58 -9.47
N SER A 98 1.84 -4.39 -9.60
CA SER A 98 2.46 -3.61 -10.69
C SER A 98 2.13 -4.06 -12.12
N PRO A 99 1.86 -5.35 -12.41
CA PRO A 99 1.54 -5.78 -13.77
C PRO A 99 0.12 -5.43 -14.22
N LEU A 100 -0.79 -5.07 -13.30
CA LEU A 100 -2.23 -4.95 -13.54
C LEU A 100 -2.61 -3.60 -14.18
N ARG A 101 -2.30 -3.43 -15.47
CA ARG A 101 -2.45 -2.15 -16.19
C ARG A 101 -3.90 -1.76 -16.52
N SER A 102 -4.82 -2.71 -16.54
CA SER A 102 -6.23 -2.49 -16.86
C SER A 102 -7.16 -2.55 -15.65
N LEU A 103 -6.63 -2.64 -14.42
CA LEU A 103 -7.44 -2.94 -13.23
C LEU A 103 -8.40 -1.79 -12.90
N THR A 104 -9.68 -2.11 -12.82
CA THR A 104 -10.77 -1.21 -12.42
C THR A 104 -11.32 -1.53 -11.04
N VAL A 105 -11.25 -2.79 -10.59
CA VAL A 105 -11.76 -3.22 -9.27
C VAL A 105 -10.77 -4.16 -8.59
N LEU A 106 -10.44 -3.85 -7.33
CA LEU A 106 -9.65 -4.69 -6.42
C LEU A 106 -10.42 -4.92 -5.12
N GLY A 107 -10.96 -6.12 -4.96
CA GLY A 107 -11.66 -6.56 -3.75
C GLY A 107 -10.68 -7.20 -2.75
N LEU A 108 -10.50 -6.58 -1.58
CA LEU A 108 -9.65 -7.07 -0.49
C LEU A 108 -10.43 -7.19 0.83
N GLN A 109 -11.76 -7.06 0.82
CA GLN A 109 -12.54 -7.09 2.06
C GLN A 109 -12.38 -8.44 2.78
N GLY A 110 -12.48 -8.44 4.11
CA GLY A 110 -12.53 -9.70 4.86
C GLY A 110 -11.20 -10.46 4.90
N ASN A 111 -10.07 -9.76 4.82
CA ASN A 111 -8.73 -10.35 4.88
C ASN A 111 -8.07 -10.12 6.27
N LYS A 112 -6.75 -10.29 6.37
CA LYS A 112 -5.96 -10.13 7.60
C LYS A 112 -4.99 -8.95 7.52
N LEU A 113 -5.28 -7.96 6.68
CA LEU A 113 -4.44 -6.78 6.53
C LEU A 113 -4.56 -5.90 7.79
N THR A 114 -3.44 -5.62 8.44
CA THR A 114 -3.37 -4.65 9.54
C THR A 114 -2.93 -3.28 9.03
N HIS A 115 -2.12 -3.26 7.97
CA HIS A 115 -1.61 -2.08 7.29
C HIS A 115 -1.57 -2.30 5.78
N ILE A 116 -1.50 -1.20 5.05
CA ILE A 116 -1.20 -1.24 3.63
C ILE A 116 -0.13 -0.20 3.30
N ARG A 117 0.87 -0.58 2.52
CA ARG A 117 1.93 0.35 2.13
C ARG A 117 1.43 1.20 0.97
N PHE A 118 1.48 2.52 1.11
CA PHE A 118 1.10 3.44 0.03
C PHE A 118 1.82 3.13 -1.29
N LYS A 119 3.11 2.77 -1.22
CA LYS A 119 3.92 2.38 -2.39
C LYS A 119 3.33 1.20 -3.16
N THR A 120 2.82 0.18 -2.46
CA THR A 120 2.24 -1.03 -3.08
C THR A 120 1.01 -0.66 -3.91
N ILE A 121 0.12 0.17 -3.36
CA ILE A 121 -1.09 0.61 -4.08
C ILE A 121 -0.74 1.58 -5.22
N LEU A 122 0.26 2.43 -5.05
CA LEU A 122 0.71 3.37 -6.10
C LEU A 122 1.29 2.65 -7.33
N LYS A 123 1.63 1.36 -7.24
CA LYS A 123 2.02 0.54 -8.40
C LYS A 123 0.87 0.23 -9.35
N LEU A 124 -0.38 0.45 -8.94
CA LEU A 124 -1.55 0.39 -9.83
C LEU A 124 -1.54 1.61 -10.76
N GLN A 125 -0.87 1.48 -11.90
CA GLN A 125 -0.75 2.53 -12.91
C GLN A 125 -1.92 2.44 -13.90
N THR A 126 -3.13 2.73 -13.41
CA THR A 126 -4.41 2.60 -14.12
C THR A 126 -5.08 3.97 -14.30
N THR A 127 -6.13 4.04 -15.12
CA THR A 127 -6.93 5.28 -15.29
C THR A 127 -7.87 5.51 -14.10
N ARG A 128 -8.50 4.44 -13.62
CA ARG A 128 -9.38 4.45 -12.44
C ARG A 128 -9.44 3.05 -11.85
N THR A 129 -9.22 2.93 -10.55
CA THR A 129 -9.37 1.69 -9.79
C THR A 129 -10.18 1.95 -8.52
N HIS A 130 -11.15 1.08 -8.30
CA HIS A 130 -12.01 1.00 -7.14
C HIS A 130 -11.46 -0.07 -6.20
N LEU A 131 -11.27 0.29 -4.94
CA LEU A 131 -10.66 -0.52 -3.90
C LEU A 131 -11.70 -0.80 -2.83
N GLN A 132 -11.82 -2.05 -2.41
CA GLN A 132 -12.67 -2.47 -1.31
C GLN A 132 -11.79 -3.10 -0.23
N MET A 133 -11.76 -2.50 0.96
CA MET A 133 -10.75 -2.77 2.00
C MET A 133 -11.35 -2.97 3.41
N SER A 134 -12.66 -2.84 3.58
CA SER A 134 -13.36 -3.07 4.85
C SER A 134 -13.16 -4.50 5.37
N LEU A 135 -13.61 -4.76 6.60
CA LEU A 135 -13.54 -6.08 7.23
C LEU A 135 -12.12 -6.66 7.34
N ASN A 136 -11.11 -5.79 7.46
CA ASN A 136 -9.73 -6.17 7.77
C ASN A 136 -9.39 -5.68 9.19
N PRO A 137 -8.45 -6.34 9.90
CA PRO A 137 -8.03 -5.96 11.25
C PRO A 137 -7.10 -4.73 11.26
N TRP A 138 -7.59 -3.62 10.72
CA TRP A 138 -6.81 -2.40 10.53
C TRP A 138 -6.25 -1.84 11.85
N THR A 139 -4.96 -1.53 11.83
CA THR A 139 -4.27 -0.78 12.88
C THR A 139 -4.31 0.70 12.54
N CYS A 140 -5.22 1.44 13.16
CA CYS A 140 -5.51 2.85 12.87
C CYS A 140 -4.52 3.83 13.49
N ASP A 141 -3.23 3.50 13.45
CA ASP A 141 -2.17 4.42 13.81
C ASP A 141 -2.01 5.56 12.79
N CYS A 142 -1.06 6.45 13.07
CA CYS A 142 -0.81 7.59 12.19
C CYS A 142 -0.27 7.20 10.82
N GLU A 143 0.41 6.06 10.69
CA GLU A 143 0.88 5.59 9.40
C GLU A 143 -0.28 5.17 8.50
N LEU A 144 -1.24 4.41 9.04
CA LEU A 144 -2.44 4.02 8.29
C LEU A 144 -3.25 5.25 7.86
N GLN A 145 -3.49 6.18 8.78
CA GLN A 145 -4.20 7.43 8.46
C GLN A 145 -3.51 8.22 7.34
N ARG A 146 -2.18 8.32 7.38
CA ARG A 146 -1.39 8.97 6.30
C ARG A 146 -1.53 8.24 4.98
N VAL A 147 -1.52 6.91 4.97
CA VAL A 147 -1.69 6.11 3.75
C VAL A 147 -3.06 6.35 3.14
N PHE A 148 -4.14 6.21 3.92
CA PHE A 148 -5.50 6.41 3.42
C PHE A 148 -5.76 7.85 3.01
N GLY A 149 -5.21 8.82 3.75
CA GLY A 149 -5.19 10.23 3.35
C GLY A 149 -4.53 10.42 1.99
N LYS A 150 -3.33 9.85 1.78
CA LYS A 150 -2.64 9.91 0.48
C LYS A 150 -3.44 9.25 -0.64
N ILE A 151 -4.06 8.09 -0.40
CA ILE A 151 -4.90 7.40 -1.41
C ILE A 151 -6.06 8.30 -1.84
N HIS A 152 -6.71 9.01 -0.90
CA HIS A 152 -7.79 9.94 -1.20
C HIS A 152 -7.38 11.10 -2.13
N TYR A 153 -6.11 11.56 -2.05
CA TYR A 153 -5.57 12.57 -2.96
C TYR A 153 -5.18 12.02 -4.35
N VAL A 154 -5.04 10.70 -4.49
CA VAL A 154 -4.70 10.06 -5.75
C VAL A 154 -5.96 9.84 -6.58
N ARG A 155 -6.23 10.75 -7.53
CA ARG A 155 -7.49 10.80 -8.30
C ARG A 155 -7.89 9.52 -9.04
N HIS A 156 -6.96 8.64 -9.39
CA HIS A 156 -7.29 7.38 -10.06
C HIS A 156 -7.70 6.28 -9.07
N LEU A 157 -7.46 6.43 -7.78
CA LEU A 157 -7.77 5.43 -6.77
C LEU A 157 -8.96 5.87 -5.92
N HIS A 158 -9.93 4.98 -5.76
CA HIS A 158 -11.15 5.26 -5.02
C HIS A 158 -11.41 4.11 -4.05
N ILE A 159 -11.50 4.42 -2.76
CA ILE A 159 -11.88 3.44 -1.74
C ILE A 159 -13.39 3.52 -1.60
N GLU A 160 -14.10 2.51 -2.09
CA GLU A 160 -15.57 2.53 -2.13
C GLU A 160 -16.19 2.41 -0.75
N ASP A 161 -15.56 1.61 0.12
CA ASP A 161 -16.04 1.24 1.45
C ASP A 161 -15.28 1.97 2.57
N TYR A 162 -14.82 3.20 2.30
CA TYR A 162 -14.00 3.99 3.24
C TYR A 162 -14.70 4.22 4.58
N LYS A 163 -16.03 4.38 4.59
CA LYS A 163 -16.80 4.66 5.81
C LYS A 163 -16.95 3.40 6.68
N GLU A 164 -16.93 2.24 6.05
CA GLU A 164 -17.09 0.90 6.63
C GLU A 164 -15.77 0.32 7.16
N ILE A 165 -14.66 1.05 7.01
CA ILE A 165 -13.37 0.68 7.58
C ILE A 165 -13.39 0.90 9.08
N ILE A 166 -13.40 -0.19 9.83
CA ILE A 166 -13.40 -0.22 11.29
C ILE A 166 -12.01 -0.59 11.80
N CYS A 167 -11.54 0.16 12.80
CA CYS A 167 -10.28 -0.04 13.48
C CYS A 167 -10.36 -1.24 14.42
N HIS A 168 -9.32 -2.09 14.41
CA HIS A 168 -9.17 -3.18 15.38
C HIS A 168 -8.10 -2.89 16.42
N SER A 169 -7.11 -2.08 16.07
CA SER A 169 -6.07 -1.61 16.97
C SER A 169 -5.71 -0.15 16.63
N PRO A 170 -5.06 0.58 17.56
CA PRO A 170 -4.83 0.22 18.96
C PRO A 170 -6.14 0.15 19.77
N ALA A 171 -6.11 -0.43 20.97
CA ALA A 171 -7.31 -0.74 21.77
C ALA A 171 -8.19 0.50 22.05
N GLN A 172 -7.58 1.69 22.13
CA GLN A 172 -8.28 2.95 22.36
C GLN A 172 -9.17 3.38 21.18
N GLN A 173 -8.87 2.89 19.97
CA GLN A 173 -9.58 3.20 18.74
C GLN A 173 -10.34 1.99 18.19
N ALA A 174 -10.24 0.83 18.83
CA ALA A 174 -10.90 -0.39 18.39
C ALA A 174 -12.43 -0.22 18.34
N GLY A 175 -13.05 -0.66 17.25
CA GLY A 175 -14.46 -0.46 16.96
C GLY A 175 -14.82 0.91 16.36
N GLY A 176 -13.89 1.89 16.37
CA GLY A 176 -14.09 3.19 15.72
C GLY A 176 -13.98 3.10 14.19
N SER A 177 -14.67 3.99 13.48
CA SER A 177 -14.52 4.13 12.03
C SER A 177 -13.29 4.98 11.71
N LEU A 178 -12.48 4.54 10.74
CA LEU A 178 -11.32 5.30 10.26
C LEU A 178 -11.73 6.71 9.77
N ALA A 179 -12.91 6.84 9.17
CA ALA A 179 -13.41 8.13 8.67
C ALA A 179 -13.74 9.12 9.79
N SER A 180 -14.00 8.62 11.01
CA SER A 180 -14.32 9.45 12.19
C SER A 180 -13.09 9.83 13.02
N LEU A 181 -11.92 9.28 12.71
CA LEU A 181 -10.70 9.60 13.45
C LEU A 181 -10.24 11.02 13.13
N ASP A 182 -9.99 11.80 14.19
CA ASP A 182 -9.52 13.17 14.06
C ASP A 182 -8.11 13.22 13.49
N SER A 183 -8.00 13.68 12.24
CA SER A 183 -6.73 13.91 11.56
C SER A 183 -5.76 14.84 12.31
N GLN A 184 -6.24 15.63 13.28
CA GLN A 184 -5.41 16.48 14.12
C GLN A 184 -4.52 15.69 15.09
N LEU A 185 -4.91 14.47 15.51
CA LEU A 185 -4.10 13.65 16.43
C LEU A 185 -2.72 13.32 15.84
N CYS A 186 -2.63 13.14 14.53
CA CYS A 186 -1.38 12.77 13.83
C CYS A 186 -0.54 13.96 13.36
N LEU A 187 -1.03 15.19 13.58
CA LEU A 187 -0.29 16.42 13.29
C LEU A 187 0.76 16.73 14.37
N VAL A 188 0.62 16.21 15.59
CA VAL A 188 1.55 16.46 16.70
C VAL A 188 2.98 16.04 16.36
N GLU A 189 3.15 14.92 15.63
CA GLU A 189 4.45 14.47 15.13
C GLU A 189 5.02 15.42 14.06
N THR A 190 4.19 15.95 13.17
CA THR A 190 4.66 16.90 12.15
C THR A 190 4.97 18.29 12.73
N ALA A 191 4.15 18.77 13.66
CA ALA A 191 4.31 20.07 14.31
C ALA A 191 5.58 20.09 15.18
N SER A 192 5.84 19.01 15.92
CA SER A 192 7.07 18.87 16.69
C SER A 192 8.32 18.86 15.79
N VAL A 193 8.29 18.16 14.64
CA VAL A 193 9.38 18.21 13.65
C VAL A 193 9.57 19.64 13.11
N PHE A 194 8.51 20.36 12.77
CA PHE A 194 8.59 21.76 12.31
C PHE A 194 9.18 22.70 13.38
N ILE A 195 8.80 22.52 14.64
CA ILE A 195 9.35 23.31 15.75
C ILE A 195 10.85 23.01 15.91
N ILE A 196 11.24 21.73 15.84
CA ILE A 196 12.66 21.33 15.92
C ILE A 196 13.46 21.91 14.74
N THR A 197 12.93 21.91 13.52
CA THR A 197 13.65 22.48 12.37
C THR A 197 13.80 23.99 12.47
N ILE A 198 12.76 24.71 12.89
CA ILE A 198 12.82 26.18 13.10
C ILE A 198 13.84 26.52 14.19
N THR A 199 13.81 25.82 15.32
CA THR A 199 14.75 26.06 16.43
C THR A 199 16.19 25.78 16.04
N VAL A 200 16.46 24.70 15.30
CA VAL A 200 17.79 24.41 14.75
C VAL A 200 18.24 25.50 13.77
N MET A 201 17.37 25.94 12.86
CA MET A 201 17.69 27.02 11.91
C MET A 201 18.05 28.33 12.62
N LEU A 202 17.28 28.73 13.65
CA LEU A 202 17.58 29.92 14.44
C LEU A 202 18.92 29.80 15.20
N ALA A 203 19.22 28.62 15.76
CA ALA A 203 20.50 28.37 16.42
C ALA A 203 21.69 28.46 15.46
N VAL A 204 21.56 27.91 14.25
CA VAL A 204 22.58 27.99 13.19
C VAL A 204 22.79 29.44 12.75
N ILE A 205 21.71 30.19 12.52
CA ILE A 205 21.80 31.63 12.17
C ILE A 205 22.49 32.39 13.30
N GLY A 206 22.11 32.16 14.56
CA GLY A 206 22.74 32.78 15.71
C GLY A 206 24.24 32.47 15.81
N ALA A 207 24.63 31.22 15.55
CA ALA A 207 26.04 30.80 15.54
C ALA A 207 26.84 31.47 14.40
N LEU A 208 26.27 31.57 13.20
CA LEU A 208 26.88 32.25 12.06
C LEU A 208 27.08 33.75 12.33
N VAL A 209 26.05 34.43 12.85
CA VAL A 209 26.12 35.84 13.24
C VAL A 209 27.19 36.05 14.33
N LYS A 210 27.25 35.18 15.34
CA LYS A 210 28.27 35.23 16.39
C LYS A 210 29.68 35.01 15.83
N ALA A 211 29.84 34.07 14.90
CA ALA A 211 31.12 33.82 14.24
C ALA A 211 31.59 35.03 13.42
N GLU A 212 30.70 35.67 12.66
CA GLU A 212 31.03 36.86 11.88
C GLU A 212 31.38 38.06 12.78
N ARG A 213 30.64 38.27 13.88
CA ARG A 213 30.93 39.31 14.85
C ARG A 213 32.29 39.11 15.54
N ASN A 214 32.62 37.86 15.87
CA ASN A 214 33.95 37.52 16.41
C ASN A 214 35.06 37.76 15.39
N ARG A 215 34.84 37.49 14.10
CA ARG A 215 35.82 37.82 13.03
C ARG A 215 36.04 39.33 12.95
N LYS A 216 34.98 40.14 12.94
CA LYS A 216 35.08 41.61 12.91
C LYS A 216 35.80 42.17 14.13
N ASN A 217 35.53 41.65 15.33
CA ASN A 217 36.23 42.07 16.56
C ASN A 217 37.73 41.74 16.53
N LYS A 218 38.11 40.55 16.02
CA LYS A 218 39.53 40.20 15.84
C LYS A 218 40.23 41.13 14.84
N GLN A 219 39.55 41.50 13.75
CA GLN A 219 40.06 42.46 12.76
C GLN A 219 40.32 43.84 13.39
N LEU A 220 39.36 44.34 14.17
CA LEU A 220 39.48 45.63 14.87
C LEU A 220 40.64 45.63 15.89
N GLN A 221 40.84 44.53 16.62
CA GLN A 221 41.99 44.39 17.53
C GLN A 221 43.32 44.37 16.77
N SER A 222 43.42 43.64 15.65
CA SER A 222 44.65 43.64 14.85
C SER A 222 44.95 45.00 14.21
N ASP A 223 43.92 45.73 13.78
CA ASP A 223 44.08 47.06 13.19
C ASP A 223 44.53 48.09 14.24
N ALA A 224 43.99 48.01 15.47
CA ALA A 224 44.37 48.86 16.59
C ALA A 224 45.83 48.61 17.04
N GLU A 225 46.25 47.35 17.20
CA GLU A 225 47.65 47.00 17.52
C GLU A 225 48.63 47.44 16.43
N SER A 226 48.21 47.42 15.16
CA SER A 226 49.02 47.87 14.03
C SER A 226 49.19 49.38 13.98
N GLN A 227 48.16 50.15 14.37
CA GLN A 227 48.24 51.61 14.51
C GLN A 227 49.09 52.03 15.71
N ASP A 228 48.99 51.33 16.84
CA ASP A 228 49.79 51.64 18.04
C ASP A 228 51.29 51.38 17.79
N LYS A 229 51.64 50.30 17.08
CA LYS A 229 53.02 50.04 16.63
C LYS A 229 53.57 51.09 15.66
N LYS A 230 52.71 51.77 14.89
CA LYS A 230 53.12 52.89 14.01
C LYS A 230 53.31 54.20 14.78
N ASN A 231 52.60 54.41 15.88
CA ASN A 231 52.72 55.63 16.70
C ASN A 231 53.90 55.61 17.68
N TYR A 232 54.40 54.42 18.06
CA TYR A 232 55.52 54.28 19.01
C TYR A 232 56.83 53.76 18.38
N GLY A 233 56.91 53.65 17.05
CA GLY A 233 58.13 53.33 16.32
C GLY A 233 58.92 54.58 15.96
N TYR A 234 60.07 54.77 16.61
CA TYR A 234 61.18 55.65 16.17
C TYR A 234 61.78 55.16 14.85
#